data_AF-A0A8C6WIV5-F1
#
_entry.id   AF-A0A8C6WIV5-F1
#
_cell.length_a   1.000
_cell.length_b   1.000
_cell.length_c   1.000
_cell.angle_alpha   90.00
_cell.angle_beta   90.00
_cell.angle_gamma   90.00
#
_symmetry.space_group_name_H-M   'P 1'
#
loop_
_entity.id
_entity.type
_entity.pdbx_description
1 polymer ?
#
loop_
_entity_poly.entity_id
_entity_poly.type
_entity_poly.pdbx_seq_one_letter_code
_entity_poly.pdbx_strand_id
1 'polypeptide(L)'
;FQAVEEPACLSVGTDVSAKYRGAFCEAKIKTVKRLVKVKVNLKAEGTSQVVQDDQVKGPLRVNAEGGSSEAVISKLTDASLYTVVFDDGDEKTLRRTSLCLKGERHFAESEVSADSD
;
A
#
# COMPACT_ATOMS: atom_id res chain seq x y z
N PHE A 1 -22.96 2.87 -10.42
CA PHE A 1 -21.96 1.79 -10.30
C PHE A 1 -20.59 2.40 -10.54
N GLN A 2 -20.03 3.05 -9.52
CA GLN A 2 -18.61 3.42 -9.58
C GLN A 2 -17.87 2.10 -9.50
N ALA A 3 -17.28 1.69 -10.63
CA ALA A 3 -16.22 0.71 -10.59
C ALA A 3 -15.23 1.28 -9.57
N VAL A 4 -15.10 0.60 -8.44
CA VAL A 4 -13.92 0.72 -7.62
C VAL A 4 -12.85 0.25 -8.61
N GLU A 5 -12.24 1.19 -9.32
CA GLU A 5 -11.11 0.92 -10.21
C GLU A 5 -10.03 0.46 -9.25
N GLU A 6 -10.05 -0.84 -8.95
CA GLU A 6 -8.99 -1.54 -8.25
C GLU A 6 -7.71 -1.04 -8.90
N PRO A 7 -6.85 -0.35 -8.14
CA PRO A 7 -5.81 0.43 -8.75
C PRO A 7 -4.93 -0.55 -9.52
N ALA A 8 -4.97 -0.46 -10.86
CA ALA A 8 -4.48 -1.50 -11.74
C ALA A 8 -3.13 -1.98 -11.24
N CYS A 9 -3.00 -3.26 -10.87
CA CYS A 9 -1.76 -3.78 -10.33
C CYS A 9 -0.69 -3.64 -11.42
N LEU A 10 0.28 -2.76 -11.18
CA LEU A 10 1.25 -2.44 -12.20
C LEU A 10 2.32 -3.54 -12.21
N SER A 11 2.75 -3.95 -13.40
CA SER A 11 3.74 -5.02 -13.56
C SER A 11 5.15 -4.45 -13.72
N VAL A 12 6.17 -5.25 -13.39
CA VAL A 12 7.57 -4.88 -13.68
C VAL A 12 7.74 -4.64 -15.19
N GLY A 13 8.45 -3.57 -15.53
CA GLY A 13 8.66 -3.10 -16.90
C GLY A 13 7.63 -2.07 -17.38
N THR A 14 6.53 -1.86 -16.64
CA THR A 14 5.48 -0.88 -17.00
C THR A 14 6.02 0.54 -16.88
N ASP A 15 5.79 1.36 -17.91
CA ASP A 15 6.06 2.79 -17.90
C ASP A 15 4.98 3.55 -17.13
N VAL A 16 5.40 4.34 -16.15
CA VAL A 16 4.53 5.05 -15.21
C VAL A 16 5.01 6.48 -14.98
N SER A 17 4.13 7.31 -14.45
CA SER A 17 4.46 8.66 -14.00
C SER A 17 4.40 8.70 -12.48
N ALA A 18 5.53 8.96 -11.83
CA ALA A 18 5.63 9.04 -10.39
C ALA A 18 5.48 10.49 -9.91
N LYS A 19 4.57 10.71 -8.96
CA LYS A 19 4.36 12.02 -8.34
C LYS A 19 5.47 12.31 -7.32
N TYR A 20 6.22 13.38 -7.56
CA TYR A 20 7.24 13.87 -6.64
C TYR A 20 7.16 15.40 -6.52
N ARG A 21 6.96 15.88 -5.29
CA ARG A 21 6.88 17.33 -4.96
C ARG A 21 5.89 18.12 -5.84
N GLY A 22 4.77 17.51 -6.22
CA GLY A 22 3.75 18.13 -7.07
C GLY A 22 4.01 18.07 -8.58
N ALA A 23 5.15 17.54 -9.01
CA ALA A 23 5.45 17.24 -10.40
C ALA A 23 5.34 15.74 -10.67
N PHE A 24 5.14 15.38 -11.93
CA PHE A 24 5.20 13.98 -12.38
C PHE A 24 6.46 13.78 -13.21
N CYS A 25 7.25 12.79 -12.83
CA CYS A 25 8.40 12.36 -13.59
C CYS A 25 8.12 10.98 -14.19
N GLU A 26 8.57 10.75 -15.41
CA GLU A 26 8.49 9.44 -16.03
C GLU A 26 9.44 8.48 -15.31
N ALA A 27 8.95 7.27 -15.06
CA ALA A 27 9.68 6.22 -14.39
C ALA A 27 9.21 4.86 -14.91
N LYS A 28 10.06 3.84 -14.76
CA LYS A 28 9.74 2.46 -15.13
C LYS A 28 9.72 1.59 -13.89
N ILE A 29 8.72 0.73 -13.76
CA ILE A 29 8.64 -0.20 -12.64
C ILE A 29 9.74 -1.25 -12.75
N LYS A 30 10.58 -1.34 -11.72
CA LYS A 30 11.62 -2.36 -11.60
C LYS A 30 11.21 -3.52 -10.73
N THR A 31 10.52 -3.25 -9.62
CA THR A 31 10.12 -4.28 -8.66
C THR A 31 8.76 -3.97 -8.06
N VAL A 32 7.98 -5.01 -7.80
CA VAL A 32 6.69 -4.91 -7.10
C VAL A 32 6.73 -5.82 -5.88
N LYS A 33 6.52 -5.25 -4.70
CA LYS A 33 6.35 -5.98 -3.44
C LYS A 33 4.90 -5.85 -3.00
N ARG A 34 4.15 -6.95 -3.11
CA ARG A 34 2.79 -7.04 -2.58
C ARG A 34 2.88 -7.12 -1.07
N LEU A 35 2.32 -6.14 -0.37
CA LEU A 35 2.36 -6.05 1.08
C LEU A 35 0.97 -5.66 1.58
N VAL A 36 0.54 -6.25 2.67
CA VAL A 36 -0.74 -5.92 3.29
C VAL A 36 -0.50 -5.48 4.73
N LYS A 37 -1.06 -4.33 5.10
CA LYS A 37 -1.12 -3.87 6.48
C LYS A 37 -2.43 -4.34 7.09
N VAL A 38 -2.30 -5.16 8.12
CA VAL A 38 -3.42 -5.70 8.89
C VAL A 38 -3.54 -4.89 10.16
N LYS A 39 -4.65 -4.16 10.31
CA LYS A 39 -5.04 -3.58 11.60
C LYS A 39 -5.73 -4.68 12.40
N VAL A 40 -5.12 -5.07 13.51
CA VAL A 40 -5.63 -6.07 14.45
C VAL A 40 -6.04 -5.40 15.76
N ASN A 41 -7.15 -5.80 16.35
CA ASN A 41 -7.58 -5.38 17.67
C ASN A 41 -7.20 -6.47 18.68
N LEU A 42 -6.35 -6.14 19.64
CA LEU A 42 -5.92 -7.05 20.70
C LEU A 42 -7.02 -7.18 21.74
N LYS A 43 -7.57 -8.39 21.92
CA LYS A 43 -8.68 -8.61 22.86
C LYS A 43 -8.27 -8.36 24.31
N ALA A 44 -7.00 -8.59 24.65
CA ALA A 44 -6.48 -8.48 26.01
C ALA A 44 -6.37 -7.01 26.50
N GLU A 45 -6.09 -6.07 25.60
CA GLU A 45 -5.79 -4.68 25.96
C GLU A 45 -6.80 -3.67 25.38
N GLY A 46 -7.72 -4.09 24.51
CA GLY A 46 -8.64 -3.19 23.81
C GLY A 46 -7.93 -2.23 22.84
N THR A 47 -6.64 -2.44 22.60
CA THR A 47 -5.80 -1.62 21.72
C THR A 47 -5.78 -2.19 20.30
N SER A 48 -5.65 -1.30 19.31
CA SER A 48 -5.47 -1.70 17.92
C SER A 48 -4.02 -1.53 17.48
N GLN A 49 -3.46 -2.52 16.81
CA GLN A 49 -2.11 -2.50 16.26
C GLN A 49 -2.15 -2.68 14.74
N VAL A 50 -1.26 -2.00 14.02
CA VAL A 50 -1.10 -2.21 12.58
C VAL A 50 0.18 -3.01 12.35
N VAL A 51 0.04 -4.22 11.84
CA VAL A 51 1.15 -5.13 11.53
C VAL A 51 1.16 -5.46 10.04
N GLN A 52 2.29 -5.94 9.53
CA GLN A 52 2.37 -6.46 8.16
C GLN A 52 1.88 -7.92 8.14
N ASP A 53 1.44 -8.39 6.98
CA ASP A 53 0.94 -9.76 6.82
C ASP A 53 1.97 -10.83 7.20
N ASP A 54 3.26 -10.59 6.96
CA ASP A 54 4.35 -11.49 7.37
C ASP A 54 4.42 -11.71 8.91
N GLN A 55 3.97 -10.72 9.69
CA GLN A 55 3.93 -10.79 11.15
C GLN A 55 2.67 -11.49 11.68
N VAL A 56 1.68 -11.77 10.83
CA VAL A 56 0.43 -12.45 11.18
C VAL A 56 0.58 -13.94 10.87
N LYS A 57 0.76 -14.76 11.91
CA LYS A 57 0.92 -16.22 11.75
C LYS A 57 -0.34 -16.97 12.19
N GLY A 58 -0.90 -17.79 11.29
CA GLY A 58 -2.05 -18.68 11.56
C GLY A 58 -3.35 -17.92 11.89
N PRO A 59 -4.36 -18.57 12.50
CA PRO A 59 -5.57 -17.90 12.99
C PRO A 59 -5.17 -16.94 14.13
N LEU A 60 -4.76 -15.73 13.73
CA LEU A 60 -4.54 -14.52 14.49
C LEU A 60 -3.74 -14.64 15.79
N ARG A 61 -2.48 -15.05 15.65
CA ARG A 61 -1.45 -14.79 16.67
C ARG A 61 -0.55 -13.67 16.17
N VAL A 62 -0.64 -12.52 16.83
CA VAL A 62 0.25 -11.37 16.57
C VAL A 62 1.47 -11.56 17.46
N ASN A 63 2.65 -11.69 16.84
CA ASN A 63 3.90 -11.85 17.59
C ASN A 63 4.34 -10.45 18.08
N ALA A 64 3.97 -10.09 19.31
CA ALA A 64 4.66 -9.05 20.06
C ALA A 64 5.83 -9.71 20.80
N GLU A 65 6.98 -9.04 20.89
CA GLU A 65 8.22 -9.56 21.48
C GLU A 65 8.05 -9.98 22.95
N GLY A 66 7.51 -11.19 23.17
CA GLY A 66 7.21 -11.73 24.50
C GLY A 66 5.99 -12.66 24.60
N GLY A 67 5.12 -12.79 23.59
CA GLY A 67 3.98 -13.72 23.64
C GLY A 67 3.01 -13.62 22.46
N SER A 68 2.27 -14.71 22.20
CA SER A 68 1.19 -14.72 21.20
C SER A 68 -0.13 -14.28 21.83
N SER A 69 -0.61 -13.09 21.48
CA SER A 69 -1.91 -12.58 21.95
C SER A 69 -3.01 -12.83 20.93
N GLU A 70 -4.22 -13.15 21.41
CA GLU A 70 -5.40 -13.32 20.56
C GLU A 70 -5.87 -11.95 20.05
N ALA A 71 -5.90 -11.81 18.72
CA ALA A 71 -6.28 -10.57 18.06
C ALA A 71 -7.38 -10.81 17.03
N VAL A 72 -8.12 -9.77 16.69
CA VAL A 72 -9.14 -9.82 15.62
C VAL A 72 -8.75 -8.87 14.51
N ILE A 73 -8.77 -9.33 13.26
CA ILE A 73 -8.55 -8.44 12.10
C ILE A 73 -9.69 -7.44 12.03
N SER A 74 -9.35 -6.16 12.09
CA SER A 74 -10.29 -5.05 11.98
C SER A 74 -10.33 -4.47 10.59
N LYS A 75 -9.16 -4.32 9.94
CA LYS A 75 -9.02 -3.66 8.65
C LYS A 75 -7.82 -4.24 7.91
N LEU A 76 -7.99 -4.49 6.62
CA LEU A 76 -6.90 -4.82 5.69
C LEU A 76 -6.68 -3.62 4.79
N THR A 77 -5.44 -3.16 4.71
CA THR A 77 -5.04 -2.01 3.90
C THR A 77 -3.93 -2.46 2.96
N ASP A 78 -4.10 -2.23 1.66
CA ASP A 78 -3.01 -2.42 0.70
C ASP A 78 -1.84 -1.50 1.05
N ALA A 79 -0.67 -2.11 1.19
CA ALA A 79 0.59 -1.41 1.44
C ALA A 79 1.63 -1.77 0.39
N SER A 80 1.18 -2.26 -0.78
CA SER A 80 2.05 -2.68 -1.87
C SER A 80 3.01 -1.56 -2.26
N LEU A 81 4.27 -1.96 -2.40
CA LEU A 81 5.38 -1.07 -2.73
C LEU A 81 5.85 -1.33 -4.14
N TYR A 82 6.03 -0.26 -4.89
CA TYR A 82 6.47 -0.29 -6.28
C TYR A 82 7.79 0.46 -6.35
N THR A 83 8.85 -0.26 -6.64
CA THR A 83 10.17 0.34 -6.90
C THR A 83 10.22 0.71 -8.37
N VAL A 84 10.37 2.00 -8.63
CA VAL A 84 10.48 2.58 -9.97
C VAL A 84 11.86 3.17 -10.17
N VAL A 85 12.33 3.17 -11.41
CA VAL A 85 13.60 3.77 -11.85
C VAL A 85 13.26 4.97 -12.73
N PHE A 86 13.77 6.14 -12.38
CA PHE A 86 13.64 7.36 -13.16
C PHE A 86 14.69 7.41 -14.28
N ASP A 87 14.50 8.30 -15.25
CA ASP A 87 15.39 8.43 -16.41
C ASP A 87 16.83 8.85 -16.05
N ASP A 88 17.03 9.49 -14.90
CA ASP A 88 18.35 9.82 -14.33
C ASP A 88 19.05 8.62 -13.67
N GLY A 89 18.38 7.46 -13.61
CA GLY A 89 18.87 6.25 -12.98
C GLY A 89 18.52 6.14 -11.49
N ASP A 90 17.83 7.12 -10.91
CA ASP A 90 17.42 7.06 -9.50
C ASP A 90 16.32 6.03 -9.27
N GLU A 91 16.44 5.28 -8.17
CA GLU A 91 15.45 4.29 -7.77
C GLU A 91 14.63 4.80 -6.60
N LYS A 92 13.31 4.67 -6.68
CA LYS A 92 12.42 5.06 -5.60
C LYS A 92 11.32 4.07 -5.37
N THR A 93 11.06 3.81 -4.09
CA THR A 93 9.97 2.95 -3.67
C THR A 93 8.77 3.81 -3.29
N LEU A 94 7.68 3.65 -4.03
CA LEU A 94 6.47 4.45 -3.92
C LEU A 94 5.24 3.56 -3.75
N ARG A 95 4.15 4.14 -3.26
CA ARG A 95 2.84 3.47 -3.20
C ARG A 95 2.13 3.59 -4.54
N ARG A 96 1.17 2.69 -4.78
CA ARG A 96 0.35 2.70 -5.99
C ARG A 96 -0.36 4.04 -6.23
N THR A 97 -0.77 4.71 -5.15
CA THR A 97 -1.42 6.03 -5.17
C THR A 97 -0.50 7.17 -5.62
N SER A 98 0.82 6.98 -5.56
CA SER A 98 1.81 7.95 -6.04
C SER A 98 2.24 7.70 -7.49
N LEU A 99 1.71 6.65 -8.13
CA LEU A 99 2.02 6.24 -9.49
C LEU A 99 0.79 6.36 -10.38
N CYS A 100 0.96 6.90 -11.58
CA CYS A 100 -0.05 6.93 -12.63
C CYS A 100 0.45 6.14 -13.84
N LEU A 101 -0.43 5.54 -14.63
CA LEU A 101 0.01 4.97 -15.91
C LEU A 101 0.45 6.10 -16.85
N LYS A 102 1.52 5.83 -17.61
CA LYS A 102 2.03 6.80 -18.59
C LYS A 102 0.92 7.14 -19.60
N GLY A 103 0.59 8.43 -19.69
CA GLY A 103 -0.42 8.95 -20.63
C GLY A 103 -1.86 9.03 -20.09
N GLU A 104 -2.15 8.54 -18.88
CA GLU A 104 -3.46 8.77 -18.25
C GLU A 104 -3.49 10.16 -17.58
N ARG A 105 -4.51 10.97 -17.92
CA ARG A 105 -4.83 12.25 -17.27
C ARG A 105 -5.50 12.06 -15.90
N HIS A 106 -5.26 10.95 -15.23
CA HIS A 106 -6.01 10.55 -14.04
C HIS A 106 -5.34 11.10 -12.79
N PHE A 107 -5.74 12.31 -12.42
CA PHE A 107 -5.88 12.66 -11.01
C PHE A 107 -7.28 13.22 -10.81
N ALA A 108 -8.26 12.32 -10.69
CA ALA A 108 -9.44 12.66 -9.92
C ALA A 108 -9.01 12.69 -8.46
N GLU A 109 -9.15 13.84 -7.82
CA GLU A 109 -9.22 13.95 -6.37
C GLU A 109 -10.20 12.90 -5.84
N SER A 110 -9.70 11.79 -5.36
CA SER A 110 -10.49 10.83 -4.60
C SER A 110 -9.57 10.14 -3.60
N GLU A 111 -8.85 10.98 -2.84
CA GLU A 111 -8.55 10.63 -1.46
C GLU A 111 -9.89 10.68 -0.72
N VAL A 112 -10.69 9.60 -0.82
CA VAL A 112 -11.76 9.36 0.15
C VAL A 112 -11.07 9.02 1.46
N SER A 113 -10.72 10.07 2.19
CA SER A 113 -10.53 10.02 3.63
C SER A 113 -11.78 9.38 4.21
N ALA A 114 -11.75 8.07 4.39
CA ALA A 114 -12.61 7.39 5.34
C ALA A 114 -12.08 7.75 6.74
N ASP A 115 -12.26 9.02 7.10
CA ASP A 115 -12.25 9.52 8.46
C ASP A 115 -13.69 9.96 8.71
N SER A 116 -14.45 9.03 9.29
CA SER A 116 -15.73 9.35 9.90
C SER A 116 -15.42 9.99 11.24
N ASP A 117 -15.67 11.29 11.37
CA ASP A 117 -16.24 11.91 12.56
C ASP A 117 -17.01 13.18 12.18
#